data_AF-A0A915BSM0-F1
#
_entry.id   AF-A0A915BSM0-F1
#
_cell.length_a   1.000
_cell.length_b   1.000
_cell.length_c   1.000
_cell.angle_alpha   90.00
_cell.angle_beta   90.00
_cell.angle_gamma   90.00
#
_symmetry.space_group_name_H-M   'P 1'
#
loop_
_entity.id
_entity.type
_entity.pdbx_description
1 polymer ?
#
loop_
_entity_poly.entity_id
_entity_poly.type
_entity_poly.pdbx_seq_one_letter_code
_entity_poly.pdbx_strand_id
1 'polypeptide(L)'
;MCLSMGGCGGGGGCGHCCARAKGSKTFSASGIGGRGGERLGRRLNPNERFFECCKEQQLPLSCLNKCSYSNYNQVTIRNMFFGFDACPIQAANTIHFCATRGVDHRQCCARNGVTTTLAGSKCLIFCAPPSQNETRLDFSFMPCYERFERMKSCFWKNAVSESINGQLEPFRRSSF
;
A
#
# COMPACT_ATOMS: atom_id res chain seq x y z
N MET A 1 -11.43 -51.72 -17.22
CA MET A 1 -12.88 -51.72 -16.97
C MET A 1 -13.08 -52.08 -15.51
N CYS A 2 -13.16 -51.07 -14.62
CA CYS A 2 -13.39 -51.32 -13.20
C CYS A 2 -14.89 -51.19 -12.93
N LEU A 3 -15.51 -52.33 -12.68
CA LEU A 3 -16.83 -52.43 -12.06
C LEU A 3 -16.73 -51.83 -10.66
N SER A 4 -17.63 -50.92 -10.34
CA SER A 4 -17.84 -50.47 -8.96
C SER A 4 -19.33 -50.33 -8.74
N MET A 5 -19.95 -51.43 -8.34
CA MET A 5 -21.20 -51.36 -7.57
C MET A 5 -20.81 -50.99 -6.14
N GLY A 6 -21.03 -49.73 -5.77
CA GLY A 6 -20.94 -49.24 -4.40
C GLY A 6 -22.30 -48.72 -3.98
N GLY A 7 -23.04 -49.55 -3.24
CA GLY A 7 -24.33 -49.21 -2.64
C GLY A 7 -24.18 -48.20 -1.49
N CYS A 8 -25.22 -47.39 -1.33
CA CYS A 8 -25.40 -46.47 -0.21
C CYS A 8 -26.59 -46.95 0.62
N GLY A 9 -26.27 -47.59 1.75
CA GLY A 9 -26.85 -47.33 3.08
C GLY A 9 -28.32 -47.69 3.39
N GLY A 10 -28.50 -48.18 4.61
CA GLY A 10 -29.63 -47.79 5.47
C GLY A 10 -30.76 -48.80 5.56
N GLY A 11 -30.83 -49.48 6.71
CA GLY A 11 -31.96 -50.33 7.07
C GLY A 11 -33.23 -49.53 7.41
N GLY A 12 -34.36 -50.19 7.16
CA GLY A 12 -35.62 -50.03 7.89
C GLY A 12 -36.49 -48.82 7.53
N GLY A 13 -37.71 -49.09 7.05
CA GLY A 13 -38.86 -48.24 7.37
C GLY A 13 -39.66 -47.69 6.19
N CYS A 14 -40.88 -48.21 6.09
CA CYS A 14 -41.98 -47.96 5.17
C CYS A 14 -42.47 -46.50 4.99
N GLY A 15 -42.86 -46.18 3.75
CA GLY A 15 -44.15 -45.55 3.40
C GLY A 15 -44.28 -44.03 3.46
N HIS A 16 -44.13 -43.36 2.31
CA HIS A 16 -45.05 -42.34 1.74
C HIS A 16 -44.40 -41.65 0.53
N CYS A 17 -45.15 -41.54 -0.58
CA CYS A 17 -44.79 -40.72 -1.73
C CYS A 17 -45.16 -39.26 -1.48
N CYS A 18 -44.20 -38.33 -1.58
CA CYS A 18 -44.45 -36.91 -1.84
C CYS A 18 -43.23 -36.29 -2.54
N ALA A 19 -43.42 -35.90 -3.81
CA ALA A 19 -42.46 -35.10 -4.57
C ALA A 19 -42.37 -33.67 -4.01
N ARG A 20 -41.17 -33.04 -4.01
CA ARG A 20 -41.07 -31.59 -4.32
C ARG A 20 -39.64 -31.03 -4.53
N ALA A 21 -39.56 -30.27 -5.63
CA ALA A 21 -38.78 -29.07 -5.93
C ALA A 21 -37.26 -29.15 -6.12
N LYS A 22 -36.85 -28.89 -7.38
CA LYS A 22 -35.54 -28.31 -7.72
C LYS A 22 -35.44 -26.91 -7.12
N GLY A 23 -34.55 -26.74 -6.14
CA GLY A 23 -34.10 -25.43 -5.69
C GLY A 23 -32.71 -25.16 -6.25
N SER A 24 -32.56 -24.13 -7.08
CA SER A 24 -31.26 -23.57 -7.44
C SER A 24 -30.67 -22.91 -6.19
N LYS A 25 -29.70 -23.57 -5.56
CA LYS A 25 -28.97 -23.02 -4.42
C LYS A 25 -27.55 -22.74 -4.84
N THR A 26 -27.24 -21.47 -4.68
CA THR A 26 -26.00 -20.74 -4.93
C THR A 26 -24.76 -21.35 -4.26
N PHE A 27 -23.64 -21.18 -4.95
CA PHE A 27 -22.24 -21.42 -4.60
C PHE A 27 -21.87 -21.38 -3.11
N SER A 28 -20.97 -22.28 -2.67
CA SER A 28 -20.11 -22.03 -1.52
C SER A 28 -18.75 -22.75 -1.66
N ALA A 29 -17.75 -21.90 -1.91
CA ALA A 29 -16.35 -21.94 -1.50
C ALA A 29 -15.56 -23.27 -1.57
N SER A 30 -14.70 -23.35 -2.58
CA SER A 30 -13.54 -24.23 -2.63
C SER A 30 -12.45 -23.79 -1.64
N GLY A 31 -11.94 -24.75 -0.88
CA GLY A 31 -10.52 -25.13 -0.74
C GLY A 31 -9.47 -24.07 -0.37
N ILE A 32 -8.72 -24.35 0.70
CA ILE A 32 -7.33 -23.87 0.82
C ILE A 32 -6.40 -25.07 1.02
N GLY A 33 -5.71 -25.42 -0.06
CA GLY A 33 -4.49 -26.20 -0.08
C GLY A 33 -3.77 -25.89 -1.40
N GLY A 34 -2.54 -25.37 -1.35
CA GLY A 34 -1.74 -25.16 -2.57
C GLY A 34 -0.57 -24.18 -2.45
N ARG A 35 0.65 -24.73 -2.56
CA ARG A 35 1.93 -24.06 -2.78
C ARG A 35 2.01 -23.53 -4.22
N GLY A 36 2.64 -22.37 -4.42
CA GLY A 36 3.44 -22.06 -5.61
C GLY A 36 2.73 -21.54 -6.87
N GLY A 37 2.83 -20.22 -7.08
CA GLY A 37 3.34 -19.68 -8.36
C GLY A 37 2.39 -19.49 -9.54
N GLU A 38 1.48 -18.52 -9.45
CA GLU A 38 0.94 -17.81 -10.63
C GLU A 38 0.98 -16.30 -10.36
N ARG A 39 1.63 -15.54 -11.25
CA ARG A 39 1.71 -14.07 -11.24
C ARG A 39 0.37 -13.45 -11.69
N LEU A 40 -0.71 -13.76 -10.99
CA LEU A 40 -1.89 -12.91 -10.96
C LEU A 40 -1.48 -11.63 -10.24
N GLY A 41 -1.48 -10.50 -10.96
CA GLY A 41 -1.03 -9.20 -10.47
C GLY A 41 -1.62 -8.89 -9.09
N ARG A 42 -0.85 -9.21 -8.04
CA ARG A 42 -1.29 -9.04 -6.67
C ARG A 42 -1.52 -7.55 -6.47
N ARG A 43 -2.76 -7.19 -6.17
CA ARG A 43 -3.14 -5.83 -5.78
C ARG A 43 -2.47 -5.53 -4.45
N LEU A 44 -1.23 -5.07 -4.50
CA LEU A 44 -0.50 -4.67 -3.30
C LEU A 44 -1.21 -3.48 -2.69
N ASN A 45 -1.41 -3.50 -1.38
CA ASN A 45 -1.97 -2.35 -0.68
C ASN A 45 -0.98 -1.15 -0.76
N PRO A 46 -1.41 0.10 -0.46
CA PRO A 46 -0.52 1.26 -0.53
C PRO A 46 0.75 1.16 0.32
N ASN A 47 0.70 0.58 1.52
CA ASN A 47 1.87 0.34 2.36
C ASN A 47 2.79 -0.73 1.76
N GLU A 48 2.23 -1.77 1.15
CA GLU A 48 3.01 -2.84 0.52
C GLU A 48 3.75 -2.32 -0.71
N ARG A 49 3.11 -1.48 -1.53
CA ARG A 49 3.78 -0.76 -2.64
C ARG A 49 4.91 0.14 -2.12
N PHE A 50 4.66 0.88 -1.05
CA PHE A 50 5.66 1.75 -0.44
C PHE A 50 6.85 0.92 0.06
N PHE A 51 6.59 -0.16 0.78
CA PHE A 51 7.62 -1.06 1.29
C PHE A 51 8.45 -1.72 0.17
N GLU A 52 7.80 -2.19 -0.90
CA GLU A 52 8.50 -2.76 -2.06
C GLU A 52 9.40 -1.73 -2.74
N CYS A 53 8.95 -0.47 -2.91
CA CYS A 53 9.81 0.59 -3.43
C CYS A 53 11.06 0.78 -2.56
N CYS A 54 10.92 0.79 -1.23
CA CYS A 54 12.08 0.90 -0.35
C CYS A 54 13.08 -0.26 -0.48
N LYS A 55 12.58 -1.48 -0.70
CA LYS A 55 13.43 -2.65 -0.97
C LYS A 55 14.14 -2.54 -2.31
N GLU A 56 13.44 -2.11 -3.36
CA GLU A 56 14.00 -1.89 -4.70
C GLU A 56 15.12 -0.84 -4.66
N GLN A 57 14.97 0.18 -3.82
CA GLN A 57 16.00 1.19 -3.56
C GLN A 57 17.12 0.72 -2.60
N GLN A 58 17.11 -0.56 -2.20
CA GLN A 58 18.15 -1.20 -1.39
C GLN A 58 18.41 -0.51 -0.03
N LEU A 59 17.35 0.02 0.59
CA LEU A 59 17.46 0.60 1.92
C LEU A 59 17.79 -0.48 2.98
N PRO A 60 18.61 -0.14 4.00
CA PRO A 60 18.95 -1.08 5.06
C PRO A 60 17.70 -1.45 5.88
N LEU A 61 17.75 -2.61 6.54
CA LEU A 61 16.63 -3.12 7.34
C LEU A 61 16.15 -2.12 8.41
N SER A 62 17.07 -1.34 8.99
CA SER A 62 16.77 -0.29 9.97
C SER A 62 15.89 0.84 9.41
N CYS A 63 15.87 1.02 8.09
CA CYS A 63 15.03 1.99 7.39
C CYS A 63 13.77 1.36 6.82
N LEU A 64 13.79 0.08 6.44
CA LEU A 64 12.63 -0.61 5.88
C LEU A 64 11.45 -0.64 6.86
N ASN A 65 11.71 -0.69 8.18
CA ASN A 65 10.67 -0.61 9.20
C ASN A 65 9.92 0.74 9.22
N LYS A 66 10.43 1.77 8.51
CA LYS A 66 9.80 3.08 8.35
C LYS A 66 8.97 3.17 7.07
N CYS A 67 9.09 2.23 6.14
CA CYS A 67 8.46 2.28 4.82
C CYS A 67 6.98 1.86 4.83
N SER A 68 6.20 2.57 5.63
CA SER A 68 4.74 2.51 5.65
C SER A 68 4.20 3.89 6.00
N TYR A 69 2.97 4.20 5.58
CA TYR A 69 2.35 5.50 5.91
C TYR A 69 2.03 5.64 7.41
N SER A 70 2.01 4.54 8.18
CA SER A 70 1.89 4.60 9.64
C SER A 70 3.21 4.95 10.33
N ASN A 71 4.31 4.33 9.87
CA ASN A 71 5.60 4.41 10.56
C ASN A 71 6.45 5.58 10.05
N TYR A 72 6.26 6.00 8.80
CA TYR A 72 6.81 7.23 8.28
C TYR A 72 5.94 8.39 8.77
N ASN A 73 6.23 8.90 9.97
CA ASN A 73 5.45 9.95 10.61
C ASN A 73 6.36 11.08 11.13
N GLN A 74 5.76 12.13 11.66
CA GLN A 74 6.48 13.31 12.17
C GLN A 74 7.57 12.94 13.20
N VAL A 75 7.29 12.02 14.11
CA VAL A 75 8.24 11.62 15.15
C VAL A 75 9.42 10.87 14.54
N THR A 76 9.13 9.93 13.63
CA THR A 76 10.16 9.17 12.91
C THR A 76 11.10 10.10 12.14
N ILE A 77 10.57 11.01 11.30
CA ILE A 77 11.43 11.89 10.48
C ILE A 77 12.26 12.84 11.36
N ARG A 78 11.69 13.31 12.48
CA ARG A 78 12.41 14.14 13.45
C ARG A 78 13.53 13.35 14.15
N ASN A 79 13.28 12.10 14.54
CA ASN A 79 14.30 11.25 15.17
C ASN A 79 15.43 10.91 14.19
N MET A 80 15.11 10.64 12.92
CA MET A 80 16.12 10.48 11.87
C MET A 80 16.97 11.74 11.71
N PHE A 81 16.34 12.91 11.71
CA PHE A 81 17.02 14.20 11.57
C PHE A 81 18.00 14.48 12.71
N PHE A 82 17.59 14.22 13.96
CA PHE A 82 18.47 14.39 15.13
C PHE A 82 19.47 13.24 15.34
N GLY A 83 19.43 12.19 14.51
CA GLY A 83 20.28 11.01 14.67
C GLY A 83 19.90 10.12 15.85
N PHE A 84 18.68 10.25 16.39
CA PHE A 84 18.14 9.34 17.41
C PHE A 84 17.56 8.06 16.83
N ASP A 85 17.34 8.01 15.51
CA ASP A 85 16.87 6.81 14.81
C ASP A 85 18.05 6.02 14.22
N ALA A 86 17.94 4.69 14.19
CA ALA A 86 18.93 3.82 13.55
C ALA A 86 18.94 3.97 12.01
N CYS A 87 17.88 4.53 11.43
CA CYS A 87 17.85 4.91 10.02
C CYS A 87 18.43 6.32 9.84
N PRO A 88 19.54 6.48 9.09
CA PRO A 88 20.17 7.78 8.90
C PRO A 88 19.30 8.72 8.06
N ILE A 89 19.42 10.03 8.30
CA ILE A 89 18.63 11.07 7.62
C ILE A 89 18.83 11.08 6.08
N GLN A 90 19.97 10.61 5.57
CA GLN A 90 20.26 10.49 4.15
C GLN A 90 19.27 9.55 3.44
N ALA A 91 18.83 8.49 4.13
CA ALA A 91 17.84 7.56 3.60
C ALA A 91 16.44 8.18 3.52
N ALA A 92 16.19 9.30 4.21
CA ALA A 92 14.89 9.95 4.19
C ALA A 92 14.47 10.41 2.80
N ASN A 93 15.41 10.86 1.96
CA ASN A 93 15.12 11.26 0.57
C ASN A 93 14.52 10.08 -0.21
N THR A 94 15.15 8.91 -0.12
CA THR A 94 14.68 7.68 -0.78
C THR A 94 13.32 7.22 -0.23
N ILE A 95 13.14 7.23 1.10
CA ILE A 95 11.86 6.90 1.72
C ILE A 95 10.78 7.89 1.25
N HIS A 96 11.11 9.17 1.16
CA HIS A 96 10.19 10.22 0.71
C HIS A 96 9.82 10.10 -0.76
N PHE A 97 10.78 9.72 -1.62
CA PHE A 97 10.53 9.40 -3.01
C PHE A 97 9.51 8.25 -3.14
N CYS A 98 9.69 7.18 -2.38
CA CYS A 98 8.77 6.06 -2.37
C CYS A 98 7.39 6.43 -1.80
N ALA A 99 7.33 7.30 -0.78
CA ALA A 99 6.07 7.78 -0.21
C ALA A 99 5.29 8.67 -1.20
N THR A 100 5.97 9.55 -1.93
CA THR A 100 5.33 10.46 -2.91
C THR A 100 4.94 9.75 -4.21
N ARG A 101 5.51 8.56 -4.47
CA ARG A 101 5.30 7.74 -5.67
C ARG A 101 5.69 8.46 -6.97
N GLY A 102 6.60 9.43 -6.90
CA GLY A 102 6.97 10.22 -8.07
C GLY A 102 5.93 11.26 -8.50
N VAL A 103 4.86 11.47 -7.72
CA VAL A 103 3.80 12.44 -8.01
C VAL A 103 4.01 13.73 -7.22
N ASP A 104 3.73 14.87 -7.85
CA ASP A 104 3.76 16.18 -7.21
C ASP A 104 2.45 16.48 -6.46
N HIS A 105 2.53 16.59 -5.13
CA HIS A 105 1.40 16.87 -4.24
C HIS A 105 1.33 18.32 -3.75
N ARG A 106 2.11 19.25 -4.33
CA ARG A 106 2.19 20.66 -3.87
C ARG A 106 0.82 21.33 -3.74
N GLN A 107 -0.08 21.10 -4.70
CA GLN A 107 -1.44 21.65 -4.64
C GLN A 107 -2.24 21.11 -3.45
N CYS A 108 -2.16 19.80 -3.19
CA CYS A 108 -2.83 19.20 -2.04
C CYS A 108 -2.23 19.76 -0.74
N CYS A 109 -0.92 19.83 -0.62
CA CYS A 109 -0.25 20.37 0.56
C CYS A 109 -0.58 21.83 0.85
N ALA A 110 -0.60 22.68 -0.18
CA ALA A 110 -0.97 24.09 -0.05
C ALA A 110 -2.39 24.22 0.54
N ARG A 111 -3.35 23.48 -0.01
CA ARG A 111 -4.74 23.44 0.51
C ARG A 111 -4.85 22.89 1.93
N ASN A 112 -3.95 21.99 2.32
CA ASN A 112 -3.94 21.40 3.66
C ASN A 112 -3.16 22.25 4.70
N GLY A 113 -2.69 23.43 4.32
CA GLY A 113 -2.04 24.38 5.24
C GLY A 113 -0.58 24.05 5.55
N VAL A 114 0.11 23.32 4.67
CA VAL A 114 1.56 23.05 4.81
C VAL A 114 2.38 24.35 4.78
N THR A 115 1.87 25.39 4.11
CA THR A 115 2.50 26.72 4.02
C THR A 115 2.28 27.61 5.24
N THR A 116 1.56 27.14 6.27
CA THR A 116 1.23 27.94 7.47
C THR A 116 2.31 27.88 8.56
N THR A 117 3.45 27.27 8.27
CA THR A 117 4.60 27.21 9.19
C THR A 117 5.44 28.48 9.10
N LEU A 118 6.40 28.65 10.02
CA LEU A 118 7.38 29.74 9.95
C LEU A 118 8.20 29.74 8.65
N ALA A 119 8.44 28.56 8.06
CA ALA A 119 9.15 28.42 6.79
C ALA A 119 8.27 28.69 5.55
N GLY A 120 6.96 28.86 5.74
CA GLY A 120 6.04 29.25 4.68
C GLY A 120 6.02 28.30 3.48
N SER A 121 6.05 28.87 2.28
CA SER A 121 6.04 28.12 1.02
C SER A 121 7.24 27.21 0.80
N LYS A 122 8.34 27.39 1.55
CA LYS A 122 9.50 26.48 1.47
C LYS A 122 9.10 25.04 1.78
N CYS A 123 8.11 24.82 2.65
CA CYS A 123 7.67 23.47 2.99
C CYS A 123 6.99 22.71 1.86
N LEU A 124 6.52 23.39 0.81
CA LEU A 124 5.93 22.73 -0.37
C LEU A 124 6.92 21.88 -1.13
N ILE A 125 8.21 22.13 -0.94
CA ILE A 125 9.25 21.29 -1.49
C ILE A 125 8.99 19.84 -1.04
N PHE A 126 8.59 19.58 0.22
CA PHE A 126 8.34 18.22 0.78
C PHE A 126 7.06 17.60 0.32
N CYS A 127 6.40 18.19 -0.66
CA CYS A 127 5.20 17.63 -1.26
C CYS A 127 5.45 17.07 -2.65
N ALA A 128 6.65 17.31 -3.19
CA ALA A 128 7.09 16.74 -4.45
C ALA A 128 8.16 15.66 -4.19
N PRO A 129 8.34 14.71 -5.13
CA PRO A 129 9.44 13.77 -5.07
C PRO A 129 10.76 14.55 -5.04
N PRO A 130 11.77 14.10 -4.27
CA PRO A 130 13.07 14.73 -4.32
C PRO A 130 13.65 14.60 -5.73
N SER A 131 14.20 15.70 -6.24
CA SER A 131 15.00 15.65 -7.47
C SER A 131 16.35 14.98 -7.16
N GLN A 132 16.99 14.39 -8.18
CA GLN A 132 18.17 13.53 -8.02
C GLN A 132 19.41 14.20 -7.37
N ASN A 133 19.38 15.50 -7.08
CA ASN A 133 20.52 16.24 -6.51
C ASN A 133 20.14 17.16 -5.34
N GLU A 134 18.92 17.05 -4.80
CA GLU A 134 18.46 17.96 -3.76
C GLU A 134 18.52 17.31 -2.38
N THR A 135 19.47 17.76 -1.57
CA THR A 135 19.59 17.35 -0.17
C THR A 135 18.71 18.26 0.69
N ARG A 136 17.62 17.73 1.24
CA ARG A 136 16.55 18.53 1.86
C ARG A 136 16.50 18.29 3.36
N LEU A 137 17.67 18.47 3.96
CA LEU A 137 18.02 17.97 5.29
C LEU A 137 18.65 19.06 6.18
N ASP A 138 18.52 20.34 5.83
CA ASP A 138 19.02 21.43 6.66
C ASP A 138 18.01 21.83 7.76
N PHE A 139 18.51 22.52 8.79
CA PHE A 139 17.71 22.98 9.93
C PHE A 139 16.62 24.01 9.54
N SER A 140 16.75 24.71 8.41
CA SER A 140 15.75 25.70 7.97
C SER A 140 14.41 25.05 7.61
N PHE A 141 14.42 23.75 7.35
CA PHE A 141 13.24 22.95 7.07
C PHE A 141 12.59 22.33 8.30
N MET A 142 13.18 22.47 9.50
CA MET A 142 12.61 21.91 10.73
C MET A 142 11.15 22.33 10.99
N PRO A 143 10.74 23.61 10.76
CA PRO A 143 9.34 24.01 10.90
C PRO A 143 8.39 23.25 9.97
N CYS A 144 8.88 22.73 8.84
CA CYS A 144 8.07 21.97 7.90
C CYS A 144 7.65 20.62 8.47
N TYR A 145 8.48 19.99 9.31
CA TYR A 145 8.15 18.70 9.91
C TYR A 145 6.98 18.77 10.89
N GLU A 146 6.64 19.95 11.42
CA GLU A 146 5.42 20.16 12.21
C GLU A 146 4.12 19.88 11.44
N ARG A 147 4.17 20.00 10.11
CA ARG A 147 3.03 19.73 9.22
C ARG A 147 3.21 18.43 8.44
N PHE A 148 4.15 17.58 8.83
CA PHE A 148 4.47 16.36 8.10
C PHE A 148 3.27 15.42 7.93
N GLU A 149 2.44 15.25 8.97
CA GLU A 149 1.21 14.44 8.86
C GLU A 149 0.23 14.97 7.81
N ARG A 150 0.19 16.30 7.61
CA ARG A 150 -0.64 16.93 6.58
C ARG A 150 -0.09 16.69 5.17
N MET A 151 1.23 16.72 5.02
CA MET A 151 1.91 16.35 3.77
C MET A 151 1.62 14.87 3.44
N LYS A 152 1.87 13.98 4.40
CA LYS A 152 1.67 12.54 4.26
C LYS A 152 0.23 12.15 3.94
N SER A 153 -0.75 12.86 4.49
CA SER A 153 -2.16 12.64 4.17
C SER A 153 -2.44 12.78 2.66
N CYS A 154 -1.80 13.74 1.99
CA CYS A 154 -1.91 13.89 0.55
C CYS A 154 -1.35 12.69 -0.21
N PHE A 155 -0.18 12.19 0.21
CA PHE A 155 0.47 11.04 -0.40
C PHE A 155 -0.39 9.78 -0.25
N TRP A 156 -0.91 9.55 0.95
CA TRP A 156 -1.80 8.43 1.25
C TRP A 156 -3.07 8.48 0.40
N LYS A 157 -3.74 9.64 0.33
CA LYS A 157 -4.96 9.80 -0.47
C LYS A 157 -4.73 9.45 -1.93
N ASN A 158 -3.61 9.91 -2.50
CA ASN A 158 -3.23 9.56 -3.87
C ASN A 158 -2.90 8.07 -4.00
N ALA A 159 -2.15 7.49 -3.05
CA ALA A 159 -1.79 6.08 -3.12
C ALA A 159 -3.01 5.15 -3.04
N VAL A 160 -4.01 5.52 -2.23
CA VAL A 160 -5.30 4.83 -2.15
C VAL A 160 -6.11 5.03 -3.43
N SER A 161 -6.24 6.25 -3.95
CA SER A 161 -7.00 6.51 -5.17
C SER A 161 -6.42 5.76 -6.36
N GLU A 162 -5.10 5.69 -6.51
CA GLU A 162 -4.44 4.89 -7.55
C GLU A 162 -4.64 3.39 -7.35
N SER A 163 -4.70 2.92 -6.10
CA SER A 163 -4.96 1.50 -5.83
C SER A 163 -6.38 1.10 -6.24
N ILE A 164 -7.36 2.01 -6.09
CA ILE A 164 -8.76 1.84 -6.50
C ILE A 164 -8.88 2.00 -8.02
N ASN A 165 -8.37 3.07 -8.60
CA ASN A 165 -8.45 3.34 -10.04
C ASN A 165 -7.71 2.28 -10.86
N GLY A 166 -6.59 1.77 -10.34
CA GLY A 166 -5.91 0.65 -10.94
C GLY A 166 -6.78 -0.59 -11.06
N GLN A 167 -7.80 -0.80 -10.20
CA GLN A 167 -8.74 -1.94 -10.26
C GLN A 167 -9.54 -2.00 -11.56
N LEU A 168 -9.63 -0.88 -12.29
CA LEU A 168 -10.36 -0.78 -13.56
C LEU A 168 -9.48 -1.02 -14.80
N GLU A 169 -8.15 -1.07 -14.68
CA GLU A 169 -7.21 -1.11 -15.82
C GLU A 169 -6.36 -2.40 -15.96
N PRO A 170 -6.87 -3.64 -15.82
CA PRO A 170 -6.12 -4.81 -16.27
C PRO A 170 -6.17 -5.03 -17.80
N PHE A 171 -6.96 -4.27 -18.58
CA PHE A 171 -7.17 -4.53 -20.01
C PHE A 171 -6.47 -3.61 -21.02
N ARG A 172 -5.74 -2.57 -20.60
CA ARG A 172 -5.23 -1.54 -21.52
C ARG A 172 -3.72 -1.57 -21.82
N ARG A 173 -3.02 -2.63 -21.40
CA ARG A 173 -1.56 -2.77 -21.63
C ARG A 173 -1.17 -3.90 -22.60
N SER A 174 -2.06 -4.22 -23.54
CA SER A 174 -1.73 -5.01 -24.74
C SER A 174 -2.06 -4.18 -25.98
N SER A 175 -1.20 -3.22 -26.30
CA SER A 175 -1.08 -2.60 -27.63
C SER A 175 0.15 -1.71 -27.62
N PHE A 176 1.29 -2.32 -27.89
CA PHE A 176 2.37 -1.79 -28.73
C PHE A 176 3.25 -2.96 -29.15
#